data_AF-A0A389MP47-F1
#
_entry.id   AF-A0A389MP47-F1
#
_cell.length_a   1.000
_cell.length_b   1.000
_cell.length_c   1.000
_cell.angle_alpha   90.00
_cell.angle_beta   90.00
_cell.angle_gamma   90.00
#
_symmetry.space_group_name_H-M   'P 1'
#
loop_
_entity.id
_entity.type
_entity.pdbx_description
1 polymer ?
#
loop_
_entity_poly.entity_id
_entity_poly.type
_entity_poly.pdbx_seq_one_letter_code
_entity_poly.pdbx_strand_id
1 'polypeptide(L)'
;MTLTERQARARLARAVEAAGSQIAVARHLPLTDRAAQTAVSRALHGTRAIHPAVLAYLGLRRDPRTLVIHDDAAPPATFKFLAVQASGEAGVAAAVALVAATLGRDA
;
A
#
# COMPACT_ATOMS: atom_id res chain seq x y z
N MET A 1 -6.36 -3.67 -0.17
CA MET A 1 -7.38 -2.68 0.27
C MET A 1 -7.88 -1.91 -0.96
N THR A 2 -9.14 -1.48 -1.01
CA THR A 2 -9.68 -0.68 -2.11
C THR A 2 -9.65 0.81 -1.75
N LEU A 3 -9.39 1.66 -2.76
CA LEU A 3 -9.29 3.11 -2.61
C LEU A 3 -10.24 3.81 -3.58
N THR A 4 -10.80 4.93 -3.13
CA THR A 4 -11.51 5.86 -4.01
C THR A 4 -10.52 6.76 -4.73
N GLU A 5 -10.92 7.35 -5.86
CA GLU A 5 -10.13 8.35 -6.57
C GLU A 5 -9.71 9.51 -5.66
N ARG A 6 -10.63 9.99 -4.80
CA ARG A 6 -10.32 11.07 -3.83
C ARG A 6 -9.18 10.68 -2.89
N GLN A 7 -9.18 9.44 -2.38
CA GLN A 7 -8.10 8.95 -1.52
C GLN A 7 -6.79 8.77 -2.28
N ALA A 8 -6.83 8.28 -3.52
CA ALA A 8 -5.66 8.18 -4.39
C ALA A 8 -5.05 9.56 -4.68
N ARG A 9 -5.87 10.59 -4.93
CA ARG A 9 -5.41 11.98 -5.09
C ARG A 9 -4.79 12.53 -3.82
N ALA A 10 -5.38 12.27 -2.65
CA ALA A 10 -4.81 12.69 -1.37
C ALA A 10 -3.43 12.05 -1.13
N ARG A 11 -3.25 10.78 -1.50
CA ARG A 11 -1.95 10.08 -1.45
C ARG A 11 -0.95 10.67 -2.43
N LEU A 12 -1.38 11.04 -3.64
CA LEU A 12 -0.55 11.76 -4.61
C LEU A 12 -0.09 13.12 -4.07
N ALA A 13 -0.98 13.89 -3.45
CA ALA A 13 -0.64 15.19 -2.87
C ALA A 13 0.47 15.06 -1.81
N ARG A 14 0.35 14.07 -0.90
CA ARG A 14 1.40 13.77 0.09
C ARG A 14 2.72 13.32 -0.56
N ALA A 15 2.66 12.51 -1.62
CA ALA A 15 3.85 12.09 -2.33
C ALA A 15 4.56 13.27 -3.01
N VAL A 16 3.80 14.22 -3.55
CA VAL A 16 4.33 15.45 -4.14
C VAL A 16 4.95 16.37 -3.08
N GLU A 17 4.32 16.51 -1.92
CA GLU A 17 4.90 17.23 -0.78
C GLU A 17 6.22 16.60 -0.32
N ALA A 18 6.26 15.27 -0.19
CA ALA A 18 7.47 14.55 0.19
C ALA A 18 8.59 14.66 -0.85
N ALA A 19 8.24 14.71 -2.14
CA ALA A 19 9.19 14.90 -3.24
C ALA A 19 9.59 16.38 -3.46
N GLY A 20 8.94 17.32 -2.78
CA GLY A 20 9.16 18.77 -2.89
C GLY A 20 8.59 19.44 -4.14
N SER A 21 8.24 18.71 -5.21
CA SER A 21 7.60 19.28 -6.39
C SER A 21 6.86 18.25 -7.26
N GLN A 22 5.91 18.72 -8.06
CA GLN A 22 5.23 17.90 -9.08
C GLN A 22 6.22 17.39 -10.15
N ILE A 23 7.23 18.20 -10.48
CA ILE A 23 8.26 17.86 -11.48
C ILE A 23 9.11 16.68 -10.99
N ALA A 24 9.45 16.65 -9.70
CA ALA A 24 10.20 15.54 -9.10
C ALA A 24 9.43 14.22 -9.26
N VAL A 25 8.14 14.20 -8.96
CA VAL A 25 7.28 13.02 -9.18
C VAL A 25 7.19 12.64 -10.66
N ALA A 26 7.00 13.63 -11.54
CA ALA A 26 6.86 13.39 -12.97
C ALA A 26 8.09 12.69 -13.59
N ARG A 27 9.30 13.00 -13.12
CA ARG A 27 10.56 12.38 -13.59
C ARG A 27 10.65 10.88 -13.32
N HIS A 28 9.87 10.36 -12.38
CA HIS A 28 9.82 8.93 -12.06
C HIS A 28 8.76 8.17 -12.87
N LEU A 29 7.95 8.85 -13.66
CA LEU A 29 6.92 8.21 -14.46
C LEU A 29 7.51 7.66 -15.77
N PRO A 30 7.12 6.46 -16.21
CA PRO A 30 7.54 5.89 -17.49
C PRO A 30 6.77 6.54 -18.67
N LEU A 31 6.87 7.86 -18.79
CA LEU A 31 6.21 8.69 -19.78
C LEU A 31 7.19 9.75 -20.30
N THR A 32 6.88 10.38 -21.44
CA THR A 32 7.63 11.57 -21.88
C THR A 32 7.43 12.71 -20.88
N ASP A 33 8.42 13.59 -20.72
CA ASP A 33 8.40 14.67 -19.73
C ASP A 33 7.10 15.49 -19.74
N ARG A 34 6.66 15.90 -20.94
CA ARG A 34 5.41 16.68 -21.10
C ARG A 34 4.18 15.88 -20.70
N ALA A 35 4.12 14.59 -21.05
CA ALA A 35 3.01 13.73 -20.69
C ALA A 35 2.99 13.43 -19.18
N ALA A 36 4.16 13.21 -18.58
CA ALA A 36 4.32 12.98 -17.15
C ALA A 36 3.84 14.17 -16.32
N GLN A 37 4.31 15.38 -16.64
CA GLN A 37 3.88 16.62 -15.96
C GLN A 37 2.37 16.85 -16.10
N THR A 38 1.84 16.65 -17.31
CA THR A 38 0.40 16.79 -17.57
C THR A 38 -0.40 15.75 -16.77
N ALA A 39 0.09 14.51 -16.67
CA ALA A 39 -0.56 13.45 -15.93
C ALA A 39 -0.60 13.74 -14.44
N VAL A 40 0.52 14.20 -13.85
CA VAL A 40 0.58 14.59 -12.42
C VAL A 40 -0.34 15.77 -12.12
N SER A 41 -0.27 16.84 -12.94
CA SER A 41 -1.11 18.03 -12.76
C SER A 41 -2.61 17.69 -12.86
N ARG A 42 -3.02 16.91 -13.88
CA ARG A 42 -4.40 16.45 -14.02
C ARG A 42 -4.84 15.51 -12.91
N ALA A 43 -3.95 14.68 -12.39
CA ALA A 43 -4.28 13.79 -11.28
C ALA A 43 -4.52 14.58 -9.97
N LEU A 44 -3.78 15.66 -9.73
CA LEU A 44 -3.95 16.49 -8.54
C LEU A 44 -5.19 17.39 -8.58
N HIS A 45 -5.44 18.05 -9.71
CA HIS A 45 -6.45 19.13 -9.79
C HIS A 45 -7.69 18.74 -10.62
N GLY A 46 -7.61 17.64 -11.37
CA GLY A 46 -8.70 17.19 -12.23
C GLY A 46 -9.76 16.38 -11.50
N THR A 47 -10.94 16.32 -12.12
CA THR A 47 -12.04 15.44 -11.71
C THR A 47 -12.01 14.09 -12.43
N ARG A 48 -11.21 13.98 -13.50
CA ARG A 48 -11.08 12.79 -14.34
C ARG A 48 -10.30 11.67 -13.66
N ALA A 49 -10.44 10.49 -14.25
CA ALA A 49 -9.68 9.30 -13.90
C ALA A 49 -8.16 9.59 -13.81
N ILE A 50 -7.52 9.14 -12.72
CA ILE A 50 -6.06 9.23 -12.58
C ILE A 50 -5.40 8.35 -13.64
N HIS A 51 -4.30 8.85 -14.23
CA HIS A 51 -3.52 8.15 -15.23
C HIS A 51 -2.86 6.88 -14.64
N PRO A 52 -2.85 5.73 -15.34
CA PRO A 52 -2.31 4.46 -14.82
C PRO A 52 -0.85 4.55 -14.34
N ALA A 53 0.00 5.27 -15.07
CA ALA A 53 1.40 5.48 -14.66
C ALA A 53 1.53 6.18 -13.29
N VAL A 54 0.64 7.13 -13.00
CA VAL A 54 0.63 7.84 -11.71
C VAL A 54 0.13 6.92 -10.60
N LEU A 55 -0.87 6.07 -10.88
CA LEU A 55 -1.31 5.05 -9.93
C LEU A 55 -0.17 4.07 -9.63
N ALA A 56 0.51 3.56 -10.66
CA ALA A 56 1.61 2.62 -10.49
C ALA A 56 2.75 3.19 -9.65
N TYR A 57 3.11 4.47 -9.85
CA TYR A 57 4.09 5.17 -9.00
C TYR A 57 3.69 5.18 -7.51
N LEU A 58 2.39 5.26 -7.21
CA LEU A 58 1.88 5.24 -5.83
C LEU A 58 1.72 3.81 -5.26
N GLY A 59 2.08 2.77 -6.03
CA GLY A 59 1.82 1.38 -5.70
C GLY A 59 0.34 1.00 -5.83
N LEU A 60 -0.40 1.70 -6.68
CA LEU A 60 -1.83 1.49 -6.90
C LEU A 60 -2.09 0.92 -8.30
N ARG A 61 -3.14 0.11 -8.43
CA ARG A 61 -3.57 -0.43 -9.72
C ARG A 61 -5.08 -0.32 -9.88
N ARG A 62 -5.52 0.05 -11.08
CA ARG A 62 -6.95 0.02 -11.43
C ARG A 62 -7.30 -1.32 -12.05
N ASP A 63 -8.35 -1.95 -11.55
CA ASP A 63 -8.97 -3.10 -12.22
C ASP A 63 -9.67 -2.63 -13.51
N PRO A 64 -9.32 -3.19 -14.68
CA PRO A 64 -9.93 -2.79 -15.95
C PRO A 64 -11.42 -3.15 -16.08
N ARG A 65 -11.93 -4.11 -15.28
CA ARG A 65 -13.32 -4.57 -15.34
C ARG A 65 -14.21 -3.82 -14.36
N THR A 66 -13.74 -3.64 -13.13
CA THR A 66 -14.53 -3.02 -12.05
C THR A 66 -14.21 -1.53 -11.86
N LEU A 67 -13.12 -1.04 -12.48
CA LEU A 67 -12.57 0.32 -12.34
C LEU A 67 -12.15 0.70 -10.90
N VAL A 68 -12.19 -0.27 -9.98
CA VAL A 68 -11.77 -0.12 -8.60
C VAL A 68 -10.25 0.05 -8.52
N ILE A 69 -9.79 0.92 -7.63
CA ILE A 69 -8.36 1.12 -7.37
C ILE A 69 -7.97 0.23 -6.19
N HIS A 70 -6.99 -0.63 -6.42
CA HIS A 70 -6.39 -1.50 -5.42
C HIS A 70 -5.05 -0.90 -4.97
N ASP A 71 -4.80 -0.98 -3.67
CA ASP A 71 -3.47 -0.74 -3.11
C ASP A 71 -2.67 -2.03 -3.21
N ASP A 72 -1.74 -2.08 -4.17
CA ASP A 72 -0.82 -3.19 -4.39
C ASP A 72 0.41 -3.09 -3.47
N ALA A 73 0.58 -1.97 -2.74
CA ALA A 73 1.68 -1.79 -1.78
C ALA A 73 1.42 -2.44 -0.41
N ALA A 74 0.19 -2.87 -0.12
CA ALA A 74 -0.09 -3.60 1.11
C ALA A 74 0.39 -5.06 0.95
N PRO A 75 1.39 -5.54 1.72
CA PRO A 75 1.67 -6.96 1.75
C PRO A 75 0.38 -7.70 2.12
N PRO A 76 0.11 -8.88 1.53
CA PRO A 76 -1.05 -9.66 1.90
C PRO A 76 -1.04 -9.84 3.42
N ALA A 77 -2.16 -9.55 4.07
CA ALA A 77 -2.30 -9.72 5.52
C ALA A 77 -1.81 -11.13 5.87
N THR A 78 -0.66 -11.19 6.57
CA THR A 78 0.03 -12.46 6.80
C THR A 78 -0.48 -13.02 8.11
N PHE A 79 -1.32 -14.05 8.03
CA PHE A 79 -1.78 -14.77 9.21
C PHE A 79 -0.73 -15.80 9.60
N LYS A 80 -0.22 -15.74 10.83
CA LYS A 80 0.67 -16.75 11.40
C LYS A 80 -0.15 -17.61 12.36
N PHE A 81 -0.26 -18.90 12.09
CA PHE A 81 -0.93 -19.87 12.95
C PHE A 81 0.13 -20.70 13.68
N LEU A 82 0.02 -20.80 15.00
CA LEU A 82 0.82 -21.71 15.82
C LEU A 82 -0.13 -22.76 16.40
N ALA A 83 -0.01 -24.01 15.97
CA ALA A 83 -0.71 -25.13 16.57
C ALA A 83 0.27 -25.90 17.45
N VAL A 84 0.00 -25.95 18.76
CA VAL A 84 0.82 -26.71 19.71
C VAL A 84 -0.03 -27.82 20.31
N GLN A 85 0.38 -29.06 20.07
CA GLN A 85 -0.15 -30.20 20.81
C GLN A 85 0.71 -30.38 22.06
N ALA A 86 0.10 -30.20 23.22
CA ALA A 86 0.76 -30.41 24.51
C ALA A 86 -0.07 -31.38 25.36
N SER A 87 0.63 -32.26 26.08
CA SER A 87 0.04 -33.15 27.07
C SER A 87 0.79 -33.02 28.40
N GLY A 88 0.04 -33.05 29.51
CA GLY A 88 0.57 -32.80 30.85
C GLY A 88 0.86 -31.32 31.15
N GLU A 89 0.89 -30.97 32.44
CA GLU A 89 1.04 -29.59 32.91
C GLU A 89 2.33 -28.92 32.41
N ALA A 90 3.45 -29.65 32.41
CA ALA A 90 4.73 -29.16 31.90
C ALA A 90 4.69 -28.83 30.40
N GLY A 91 3.98 -29.64 29.60
CA GLY A 91 3.80 -29.40 28.18
C GLY A 91 2.95 -28.16 27.90
N VAL A 92 1.88 -27.97 28.68
CA VAL A 92 1.01 -26.78 28.56
C VAL A 92 1.77 -25.51 28.94
N ALA A 93 2.57 -25.53 30.01
CA ALA A 93 3.40 -24.38 30.41
C ALA A 93 4.43 -23.99 29.33
N ALA A 94 5.09 -24.97 28.72
CA ALA A 94 6.03 -24.74 27.62
C ALA A 94 5.34 -24.17 26.35
N ALA A 95 4.14 -24.66 26.04
CA ALA A 95 3.34 -24.16 24.93
C ALA A 95 2.94 -22.69 25.14
N VAL A 96 2.51 -22.33 26.36
CA VAL A 96 2.14 -20.96 26.71
C VAL A 96 3.35 -20.02 26.66
N ALA A 97 4.51 -20.45 27.16
CA ALA A 97 5.75 -19.67 27.09
C ALA A 97 6.19 -19.43 25.63
N LEU A 98 6.06 -20.44 24.76
CA LEU A 98 6.35 -20.30 23.33
C LEU A 98 5.39 -19.31 22.64
N VAL A 99 4.10 -19.35 22.97
CA VAL A 99 3.10 -18.40 22.46
C VAL A 99 3.39 -16.96 22.94
N ALA A 100 3.73 -16.78 24.22
CA ALA A 100 4.08 -15.47 24.78
C ALA A 100 5.31 -14.85 24.10
N ALA A 101 6.36 -15.66 23.90
CA ALA A 101 7.59 -15.24 23.23
C ALA A 101 7.36 -14.91 21.74
N THR A 102 6.55 -15.70 21.03
CA THR A 102 6.26 -15.48 19.60
C THR A 102 5.35 -14.28 19.32
N LEU A 103 4.52 -13.90 20.29
CA LEU A 103 3.66 -12.71 20.21
C LEU A 103 4.34 -11.42 20.70
N GLY A 104 5.60 -11.48 21.14
CA GLY A 104 6.38 -10.31 21.56
C GLY A 104 5.84 -9.63 22.81
N ARG A 105 5.21 -10.37 23.72
CA ARG A 105 4.61 -9.80 24.94
C ARG A 105 5.63 -9.52 26.06
N ASP A 106 6.85 -10.02 25.91
CA ASP A 106 7.96 -9.90 26.88
C ASP A 106 9.24 -9.33 26.24
N ALA A 107 9.13 -8.19 25.55
CA ALA A 107 10.27 -7.35 25.16
C ALA A 107 10.01 -5.89 25.55
#